data_AF-A0A3D4DRD6-F1
#
_entry.id   AF-A0A3D4DRD6-F1
#
_cell.length_a   1.000
_cell.length_b   1.000
_cell.length_c   1.000
_cell.angle_alpha   90.00
_cell.angle_beta   90.00
_cell.angle_gamma   90.00
#
_symmetry.space_group_name_H-M   'P 1'
#
loop_
_entity.id
_entity.type
_entity.pdbx_description
1 polymer ?
#
loop_
_entity_poly.entity_id
_entity_poly.type
_entity_poly.pdbx_seq_one_letter_code
_entity_poly.pdbx_strand_id
1 'polypeptide(L)'
;YGDNLDVLRESIADESVDLIYLDPPFNSNASYNVLFKGPKGNDSAAQIEAFDDTWHWGEESESAFADVLHSGNGAAAEMLRAMRSFLGENDMMAYLAMMAVRLLELHRVLKPAGSLYLHCDPTASHYLKILLDAVFGAKRFGAEIIWKRTSAHSDAGQGRRLLGYQHDVIFQYMKTEDYSWNTQYHAYDEEYVRKHYRHIEPETGRRFGSFDITAPGGGDPKKHNPHYEFLGVTRWWRFKKERMEELYGEGRIFQSKPGAVPRQKRYLDEMPGTPLQDIWNDIAPLSGQAKERLGYPTQKPVALLERILAASSNPGDVVLDPF
;
A
#
# COMPACT_ATOMS: atom_id res chain seq x y z
N TYR A 1 17.84 14.13 19.16
CA TYR A 1 17.45 12.78 19.58
C TYR A 1 16.60 12.94 20.82
N GLY A 2 15.43 12.32 20.85
CA GLY A 2 14.41 12.49 21.89
C GLY A 2 13.14 11.74 21.49
N ASP A 3 12.08 11.88 22.29
CA ASP A 3 10.76 11.33 21.94
C ASP A 3 10.28 11.95 20.62
N ASN A 4 9.78 11.11 19.72
CA ASN A 4 9.35 11.56 18.40
C ASN A 4 8.14 12.50 18.45
N LEU A 5 7.30 12.43 19.48
CA LEU A 5 6.19 13.36 19.69
C LEU A 5 6.71 14.78 19.94
N ASP A 6 7.70 14.93 20.80
CA ASP A 6 8.30 16.23 21.12
C ASP A 6 9.02 16.80 19.90
N VAL A 7 9.79 15.97 19.18
CA VAL A 7 10.45 16.39 17.94
C VAL A 7 9.44 16.85 16.89
N LEU A 8 8.33 16.11 16.71
CA LEU A 8 7.27 16.51 15.78
C LEU A 8 6.70 17.89 16.15
N ARG A 9 6.41 18.13 17.43
CA ARG A 9 5.81 19.37 17.92
C ARG A 9 6.76 20.57 17.85
N GLU A 10 8.02 20.37 18.22
CA GLU A 10 8.95 21.48 18.44
C GLU A 10 9.82 21.78 17.21
N SER A 11 10.05 20.78 16.36
CA SER A 11 11.07 20.86 15.30
C SER A 11 10.53 20.70 13.88
N ILE A 12 9.31 20.16 13.70
CA ILE A 12 8.75 19.93 12.38
C ILE A 12 7.57 20.87 12.12
N ALA A 13 7.72 21.71 11.09
CA ALA A 13 6.70 22.67 10.68
C ALA A 13 5.45 21.97 10.11
N ASP A 14 4.30 22.60 10.28
CA ASP A 14 3.05 22.22 9.62
C ASP A 14 3.27 22.12 8.11
N GLU A 15 2.63 21.12 7.49
CA GLU A 15 2.61 20.96 6.03
C GLU A 15 3.99 21.03 5.35
N SER A 16 4.99 20.39 5.96
CA SER A 16 6.37 20.38 5.47
C SER A 16 6.83 19.03 4.91
N VAL A 17 6.08 17.95 5.13
CA VAL A 17 6.43 16.57 4.77
C VAL A 17 5.56 16.06 3.62
N ASP A 18 6.15 15.45 2.60
CA ASP A 18 5.44 14.89 1.44
C ASP A 18 5.02 13.43 1.65
N LEU A 19 5.85 12.65 2.35
CA LEU A 19 5.60 11.22 2.56
C LEU A 19 6.05 10.79 3.96
N ILE A 20 5.19 10.05 4.64
CA ILE A 20 5.47 9.44 5.94
C ILE A 20 5.44 7.92 5.81
N TYR A 21 6.48 7.25 6.31
CA TYR A 21 6.46 5.80 6.57
C TYR A 21 6.66 5.56 8.06
N LEU A 22 5.89 4.64 8.63
CA LEU A 22 5.90 4.32 10.06
C LEU A 22 6.00 2.81 10.23
N ASP A 23 6.95 2.38 11.05
CA ASP A 23 7.08 1.00 11.52
C ASP A 23 7.19 0.97 13.05
N PRO A 24 6.14 1.43 13.77
CA PRO A 24 6.19 1.50 15.22
C PRO A 24 6.32 0.10 15.82
N PRO A 25 6.85 -0.02 17.06
CA PRO A 25 6.92 -1.30 17.74
C PRO A 25 5.53 -1.93 17.80
N PHE A 26 5.44 -3.17 17.33
CA PHE A 26 4.19 -3.92 17.26
C PHE A 26 3.75 -4.39 18.65
N ASN A 27 2.47 -4.20 18.99
CA ASN A 27 1.82 -4.89 20.10
C ASN A 27 1.53 -6.35 19.73
N SER A 28 2.58 -7.06 19.32
CA SER A 28 2.46 -8.41 18.79
C SER A 28 2.14 -9.44 19.86
N ASN A 29 2.14 -9.03 21.14
CA ASN A 29 1.86 -9.88 22.29
C ASN A 29 2.44 -11.28 22.05
N ALA A 30 3.73 -11.34 21.67
CA ALA A 30 4.49 -12.59 21.53
C ALA A 30 4.59 -13.36 22.88
N SER A 31 3.85 -12.88 23.89
CA SER A 31 3.43 -13.51 25.12
C SER A 31 2.16 -14.39 25.02
N TYR A 32 1.61 -14.72 23.85
CA TYR A 32 0.49 -15.71 23.80
C TYR A 32 0.91 -17.17 24.12
N ASN A 33 2.08 -17.39 24.73
CA ASN A 33 2.54 -18.70 25.23
C ASN A 33 3.47 -18.64 26.45
N VAL A 34 3.37 -17.65 27.35
CA VAL A 34 4.09 -17.72 28.65
C VAL A 34 3.39 -18.65 29.66
N LEU A 35 2.37 -19.41 29.24
CA LEU A 35 1.82 -20.53 30.03
C LEU A 35 2.44 -21.89 29.70
N PHE A 36 3.33 -22.01 28.70
CA PHE A 36 4.12 -23.24 28.49
C PHE A 36 5.54 -22.92 28.01
N LYS A 37 6.46 -22.64 28.96
CA LYS A 37 7.91 -22.70 28.71
C LYS A 37 8.31 -24.15 28.39
N GLY A 38 8.56 -24.44 27.11
CA GLY A 38 9.41 -25.55 26.67
C GLY A 38 10.84 -25.05 26.41
N PRO A 39 11.90 -25.81 26.73
CA PRO A 39 13.25 -25.30 26.65
C PRO A 39 13.75 -25.30 25.19
N LYS A 40 14.20 -24.11 24.75
CA LYS A 40 14.93 -23.77 23.52
C LYS A 40 14.08 -23.33 22.32
N GLY A 41 14.09 -22.02 22.09
CA GLY A 41 13.69 -21.37 20.83
C GLY A 41 14.10 -19.90 20.89
N ASN A 42 15.26 -19.57 20.31
CA ASN A 42 15.72 -18.20 20.12
C ASN A 42 14.98 -17.62 18.92
N ASP A 43 13.93 -16.85 19.14
CA ASP A 43 13.49 -15.74 18.27
C ASP A 43 12.44 -14.89 19.02
N SER A 44 12.49 -13.56 18.85
CA SER A 44 11.61 -12.50 19.39
C SER A 44 11.86 -11.91 20.80
N ALA A 45 12.93 -12.29 21.52
CA ALA A 45 13.21 -11.71 22.85
C ALA A 45 13.37 -10.17 22.85
N ALA A 46 14.02 -9.60 21.82
CA ALA A 46 14.31 -8.16 21.76
C ALA A 46 13.08 -7.28 21.46
N GLN A 47 12.10 -7.77 20.70
CA GLN A 47 10.83 -7.06 20.48
C GLN A 47 9.94 -7.10 21.71
N ILE A 48 9.94 -8.24 22.42
CA ILE A 48 9.20 -8.40 23.68
C ILE A 48 9.76 -7.43 24.71
N GLU A 49 11.09 -7.41 24.90
CA GLU A 49 11.77 -6.53 25.86
C GLU A 49 11.58 -5.04 25.54
N ALA A 50 11.66 -4.63 24.26
CA ALA A 50 11.41 -3.24 23.85
C ALA A 50 9.93 -2.83 23.97
N PHE A 51 8.97 -3.76 23.81
CA PHE A 51 7.55 -3.45 23.94
C PHE A 51 7.10 -3.39 25.41
N ASP A 52 7.52 -4.37 26.23
CA ASP A 52 7.22 -4.44 27.66
C ASP A 52 7.72 -3.18 28.38
N ASP A 53 8.91 -2.66 28.04
CA ASP A 53 9.41 -1.44 28.66
C ASP A 53 8.68 -0.15 28.23
N THR A 54 7.93 -0.14 27.12
CA THR A 54 7.46 1.12 26.49
C THR A 54 5.98 1.43 26.68
N TRP A 55 5.09 0.43 26.78
CA TRP A 55 3.64 0.68 26.64
C TRP A 55 2.79 0.10 27.77
N HIS A 56 3.03 0.59 28.97
CA HIS A 56 2.15 0.33 30.11
C HIS A 56 1.20 1.51 30.34
N TRP A 57 -0.05 1.23 30.72
CA TRP A 57 -0.95 2.30 31.12
C TRP A 57 -0.39 3.01 32.36
N GLY A 58 -0.13 4.30 32.23
CA GLY A 58 0.50 5.12 33.25
C GLY A 58 0.30 6.62 32.98
N GLU A 59 1.12 7.44 33.63
CA GLU A 59 1.02 8.90 33.55
C GLU A 59 1.22 9.43 32.12
N GLU A 60 2.19 8.89 31.38
CA GLU A 60 2.46 9.29 29.99
C GLU A 60 1.30 8.96 29.06
N SER A 61 0.73 7.75 29.13
CA SER A 61 -0.43 7.38 28.32
C SER A 61 -1.69 8.15 28.69
N GLU A 62 -1.89 8.47 29.97
CA GLU A 62 -2.99 9.32 30.42
C GLU A 62 -2.83 10.75 29.90
N SER A 63 -1.60 11.28 29.90
CA SER A 63 -1.28 12.59 29.30
C SER A 63 -1.53 12.58 27.79
N ALA A 64 -1.07 11.57 27.06
CA ALA A 64 -1.33 11.44 25.63
C ALA A 64 -2.83 11.32 25.30
N PHE A 65 -3.57 10.55 26.12
CA PHE A 65 -5.02 10.48 26.03
C PHE A 65 -5.66 11.86 26.23
N ALA A 66 -5.24 12.60 27.26
CA ALA A 66 -5.72 13.95 27.51
C ALA A 66 -5.38 14.91 26.35
N ASP A 67 -4.17 14.83 25.78
CA ASP A 67 -3.76 15.64 24.62
C ASP A 67 -4.68 15.41 23.42
N VAL A 68 -5.01 14.15 23.11
CA VAL A 68 -5.94 13.82 22.01
C VAL A 68 -7.31 14.45 22.25
N LEU A 69 -7.81 14.40 23.49
CA LEU A 69 -9.09 15.00 23.89
C LEU A 69 -9.11 16.53 23.72
N HIS A 70 -7.96 17.20 23.87
CA HIS A 70 -7.84 18.66 23.76
C HIS A 70 -7.31 19.12 22.38
N SER A 71 -6.97 18.19 21.48
CA SER A 71 -6.39 18.49 20.16
C SER A 71 -7.29 19.27 19.20
N GLY A 72 -8.60 19.35 19.49
CA GLY A 72 -9.60 19.89 18.58
C GLY A 72 -10.11 18.90 17.52
N ASN A 73 -9.50 17.72 17.38
CA ASN A 73 -10.02 16.65 16.52
C ASN A 73 -11.08 15.84 17.27
N GLY A 74 -12.35 16.26 17.14
CA GLY A 74 -13.48 15.62 17.83
C GLY A 74 -13.69 14.14 17.49
N ALA A 75 -13.42 13.73 16.24
CA ALA A 75 -13.57 12.34 15.82
C ALA A 75 -12.51 11.44 16.48
N ALA A 76 -11.25 11.87 16.50
CA ALA A 76 -10.18 11.14 17.20
C ALA A 76 -10.44 11.05 18.70
N ALA A 77 -10.89 12.14 19.34
CA ALA A 77 -11.24 12.15 20.75
C ALA A 77 -12.41 11.21 21.09
N GLU A 78 -13.46 11.19 20.27
CA GLU A 78 -14.60 10.28 20.44
C GLU A 78 -14.18 8.82 20.27
N MET A 79 -13.41 8.52 19.21
CA MET A 79 -12.90 7.17 18.94
C MET A 79 -12.05 6.66 20.10
N LEU A 80 -11.13 7.48 20.61
CA LEU A 80 -10.23 7.08 21.69
C LEU A 80 -10.98 6.85 23.01
N ARG A 81 -12.02 7.65 23.31
CA ARG A 81 -12.91 7.41 24.45
C ARG A 81 -13.67 6.09 24.31
N ALA A 82 -14.19 5.81 23.13
CA ALA A 82 -14.90 4.56 22.86
C ALA A 82 -13.96 3.35 23.03
N MET A 83 -12.73 3.44 22.54
CA MET A 83 -11.70 2.41 22.74
C MET A 83 -11.36 2.20 24.21
N ARG A 84 -11.12 3.26 25.00
CA ARG A 84 -10.84 3.12 26.44
C ARG A 84 -12.00 2.49 27.20
N SER A 85 -13.23 2.88 26.86
CA SER A 85 -14.44 2.28 27.44
C SER A 85 -14.58 0.79 27.10
N PHE A 86 -14.21 0.39 25.88
CA PHE A 86 -14.33 -0.99 25.39
C PHE A 86 -13.19 -1.90 25.87
N LEU A 87 -11.94 -1.45 25.75
CA LEU A 87 -10.73 -2.22 26.06
C LEU A 87 -10.38 -2.19 27.54
N GLY A 88 -10.76 -1.13 28.25
CA GLY A 88 -10.22 -0.80 29.56
C GLY A 88 -8.78 -0.28 29.49
N GLU A 89 -8.19 -0.03 30.66
CA GLU A 89 -6.82 0.43 30.80
C GLU A 89 -5.88 -0.77 30.82
N ASN A 90 -5.13 -0.93 29.73
CA ASN A 90 -4.15 -2.01 29.51
C ASN A 90 -3.10 -1.54 28.50
N ASP A 91 -2.13 -2.40 28.20
CA ASP A 91 -0.99 -2.07 27.33
C ASP A 91 -1.43 -1.74 25.89
N MET A 92 -2.48 -2.39 25.39
CA MET A 92 -3.06 -2.02 24.09
C MET A 92 -3.66 -0.62 24.12
N MET A 93 -4.38 -0.27 25.18
CA MET A 93 -4.96 1.08 25.31
C MET A 93 -3.86 2.14 25.50
N ALA A 94 -2.79 1.83 26.23
CA ALA A 94 -1.64 2.71 26.39
C ALA A 94 -0.97 2.98 25.03
N TYR A 95 -0.72 1.92 24.26
CA TYR A 95 -0.22 2.00 22.90
C TYR A 95 -1.12 2.85 22.01
N LEU A 96 -2.45 2.65 22.05
CA LEU A 96 -3.39 3.41 21.22
C LEU A 96 -3.44 4.89 21.59
N ALA A 97 -3.38 5.25 22.88
CA ALA A 97 -3.32 6.65 23.30
C ALA A 97 -2.06 7.34 22.78
N MET A 98 -0.92 6.65 22.91
CA MET A 98 0.38 7.16 22.47
C MET A 98 0.52 7.23 20.96
N MET A 99 -0.07 6.30 20.22
CA MET A 99 -0.15 6.38 18.76
C MET A 99 -1.12 7.46 18.31
N ALA A 100 -2.28 7.65 18.98
CA ALA A 100 -3.28 8.65 18.60
C ALA A 100 -2.70 10.07 18.59
N VAL A 101 -1.97 10.44 19.65
CA VAL A 101 -1.37 11.78 19.72
C VAL A 101 -0.31 11.97 18.63
N ARG A 102 0.48 10.94 18.31
CA ARG A 102 1.47 10.99 17.23
C ARG A 102 0.82 11.05 15.85
N LEU A 103 -0.26 10.30 15.61
CA LEU A 103 -0.99 10.33 14.34
C LEU A 103 -1.60 11.72 14.06
N LEU A 104 -2.05 12.44 15.09
CA LEU A 104 -2.49 13.84 14.96
C LEU A 104 -1.36 14.76 14.50
N GLU A 105 -0.18 14.64 15.11
CA GLU A 105 1.00 15.42 14.70
C GLU A 105 1.48 15.05 13.29
N LEU A 106 1.47 13.76 12.95
CA LEU A 106 1.84 13.29 11.61
C LEU A 106 0.86 13.81 10.54
N HIS A 107 -0.43 13.91 10.86
CA HIS A 107 -1.41 14.58 10.01
C HIS A 107 -1.13 16.09 9.87
N ARG A 108 -0.71 16.78 10.94
CA ARG A 108 -0.35 18.21 10.91
C ARG A 108 0.84 18.47 9.99
N VAL A 109 1.92 17.70 10.10
CA VAL A 109 3.16 17.94 9.35
C VAL A 109 3.08 17.53 7.88
N LEU A 110 2.15 16.65 7.49
CA LEU A 110 1.94 16.28 6.09
C LEU A 110 1.48 17.47 5.25
N LYS A 111 2.01 17.61 4.04
CA LYS A 111 1.48 18.53 3.02
C LYS A 111 0.11 18.05 2.53
N PRO A 112 -0.73 18.94 1.96
CA PRO A 112 -2.01 18.56 1.38
C PRO A 112 -1.94 17.39 0.38
N ALA A 113 -0.87 17.36 -0.43
CA ALA A 113 -0.62 16.30 -1.41
C ALA A 113 0.10 15.06 -0.87
N GLY A 114 0.39 15.05 0.44
CA GLY A 114 1.18 14.02 1.08
C GLY A 114 0.39 12.78 1.49
N SER A 115 1.12 11.72 1.76
CA SER A 115 0.57 10.41 2.13
C SER A 115 1.32 9.77 3.30
N LEU A 116 0.63 8.88 4.00
CA LEU A 116 1.13 8.14 5.15
C LEU A 116 0.98 6.64 4.92
N TYR A 117 2.04 5.91 5.25
CA TYR A 117 2.10 4.46 5.27
C TYR A 117 2.36 4.01 6.70
N LEU A 118 1.40 3.30 7.30
CA LEU A 118 1.54 2.72 8.64
C LEU A 118 1.65 1.21 8.53
N HIS A 119 2.83 0.69 8.84
CA HIS A 119 3.07 -0.74 8.98
C HIS A 119 2.47 -1.22 10.31
N CYS A 120 1.67 -2.27 10.26
CA CYS A 120 0.98 -2.85 11.39
C CYS A 120 1.17 -4.37 11.44
N ASP A 121 1.19 -4.89 12.66
CA ASP A 121 0.96 -6.30 12.90
C ASP A 121 -0.55 -6.64 12.86
N PRO A 122 -0.89 -7.94 12.82
CA PRO A 122 -2.29 -8.38 12.88
C PRO A 122 -3.02 -8.05 14.21
N THR A 123 -2.31 -7.73 15.29
CA THR A 123 -2.90 -7.56 16.63
C THR A 123 -3.46 -6.15 16.83
N ALA A 124 -2.72 -5.13 16.41
CA ALA A 124 -3.07 -3.73 16.57
C ALA A 124 -3.68 -3.10 15.30
N SER A 125 -3.46 -3.69 14.12
CA SER A 125 -3.89 -3.14 12.82
C SER A 125 -5.34 -2.65 12.81
N HIS A 126 -6.30 -3.43 13.32
CA HIS A 126 -7.71 -3.05 13.29
C HIS A 126 -8.03 -1.81 14.14
N TYR A 127 -7.38 -1.67 15.30
CA TYR A 127 -7.54 -0.49 16.16
C TYR A 127 -6.86 0.74 15.55
N LEU A 128 -5.65 0.56 15.00
CA LEU A 128 -4.92 1.63 14.31
C LEU A 128 -5.67 2.11 13.06
N LYS A 129 -6.33 1.21 12.33
CA LYS A 129 -7.12 1.54 11.14
C LYS A 129 -8.26 2.50 11.47
N ILE A 130 -9.06 2.18 12.49
CA ILE A 130 -10.21 3.03 12.86
C ILE A 130 -9.75 4.34 13.54
N LEU A 131 -8.57 4.34 14.16
CA LEU A 131 -7.93 5.55 14.66
C LEU A 131 -7.44 6.45 13.51
N LEU A 132 -6.82 5.88 12.48
CA LEU A 132 -6.46 6.60 11.24
C LEU A 132 -7.71 7.14 10.54
N ASP A 133 -8.81 6.38 10.49
CA ASP A 133 -10.10 6.87 9.97
C ASP A 133 -10.62 8.07 10.76
N ALA A 134 -10.40 8.11 12.06
CA ALA A 134 -10.81 9.24 12.91
C ALA A 134 -9.89 10.46 12.73
N VAL A 135 -8.59 10.25 12.50
CA VAL A 135 -7.61 11.33 12.30
C VAL A 135 -7.68 11.93 10.90
N PHE A 136 -7.60 11.09 9.86
CA PHE A 136 -7.56 11.50 8.45
C PHE A 136 -8.96 11.60 7.82
N GLY A 137 -9.95 10.89 8.37
CA GLY A 137 -11.27 10.71 7.77
C GLY A 137 -11.34 9.45 6.90
N ALA A 138 -12.41 8.67 7.04
CA ALA A 138 -12.55 7.36 6.36
C ALA A 138 -12.47 7.42 4.81
N LYS A 139 -12.79 8.57 4.19
CA LYS A 139 -12.67 8.76 2.73
C LYS A 139 -11.22 8.96 2.25
N ARG A 140 -10.28 9.17 3.18
CA ARG A 140 -8.85 9.33 2.90
C ARG A 140 -8.08 8.03 2.88
N PHE A 141 -8.71 6.93 3.27
CA PHE A 141 -8.14 5.60 3.14
C PHE A 141 -7.91 5.26 1.67
N GLY A 142 -6.67 4.90 1.32
CA GLY A 142 -6.28 4.49 -0.02
C GLY A 142 -6.36 2.98 -0.20
N ALA A 143 -5.47 2.25 0.47
CA ALA A 143 -5.36 0.80 0.35
C ALA A 143 -4.90 0.13 1.65
N GLU A 144 -5.29 -1.13 1.81
CA GLU A 144 -4.71 -2.06 2.78
C GLU A 144 -3.71 -2.93 2.02
N ILE A 145 -2.42 -2.64 2.17
CA ILE A 145 -1.37 -3.36 1.46
C ILE A 145 -0.99 -4.59 2.27
N ILE A 146 -1.09 -5.77 1.64
CA ILE A 146 -0.71 -7.05 2.24
C ILE A 146 0.69 -7.40 1.77
N TRP A 147 1.67 -7.29 2.67
CA TRP A 147 3.05 -7.66 2.37
C TRP A 147 3.38 -9.05 2.93
N LYS A 148 3.74 -9.98 2.05
CA LYS A 148 4.11 -11.35 2.44
C LYS A 148 5.51 -11.38 3.06
N ARG A 149 5.57 -11.22 4.38
CA ARG A 149 6.81 -11.21 5.16
C ARG A 149 7.44 -12.57 5.43
N THR A 150 6.76 -13.67 5.15
CA THR A 150 7.34 -15.00 5.35
C THR A 150 6.71 -16.07 4.47
N SER A 151 7.44 -17.15 4.25
CA SER A 151 6.95 -18.38 3.64
C SER A 151 6.07 -19.18 4.60
N ALA A 152 5.38 -20.17 4.06
CA ALA A 152 4.58 -21.11 4.84
C ALA A 152 5.47 -21.91 5.80
N HIS A 153 5.00 -22.04 7.05
CA HIS A 153 5.66 -22.79 8.11
C HIS A 153 4.81 -23.97 8.55
N SER A 154 5.46 -24.99 9.10
CA SER A 154 4.80 -26.20 9.61
C SER A 154 4.19 -26.00 11.01
N ASP A 155 3.60 -24.84 11.29
CA ASP A 155 3.01 -24.50 12.60
C ASP A 155 1.93 -25.51 13.01
N ALA A 156 1.19 -26.04 12.03
CA ALA A 156 0.23 -27.11 12.25
C ALA A 156 0.89 -28.38 12.82
N GLY A 157 2.10 -28.71 12.37
CA GLY A 157 2.91 -29.80 12.92
C GLY A 157 3.43 -29.52 14.34
N GLN A 158 3.46 -28.25 14.75
CA GLN A 158 3.80 -27.80 16.11
C GLN A 158 2.56 -27.62 17.00
N GLY A 159 1.38 -28.06 16.55
CA GLY A 159 0.15 -28.04 17.33
C GLY A 159 -0.73 -26.80 17.16
N ARG A 160 -0.36 -25.85 16.27
CA ARG A 160 -1.22 -24.71 15.95
C ARG A 160 -2.49 -25.20 15.24
N ARG A 161 -3.65 -24.86 15.79
CA ARG A 161 -4.97 -25.19 15.22
C ARG A 161 -5.62 -23.99 14.52
N LEU A 162 -4.80 -23.10 13.98
CA LEU A 162 -5.19 -21.85 13.31
C LEU A 162 -4.32 -21.67 12.06
N LEU A 163 -4.73 -20.76 11.17
CA LEU A 163 -3.92 -20.38 10.00
C LEU A 163 -2.57 -19.80 10.44
N GLY A 164 -1.53 -20.07 9.66
CA GLY A 164 -0.20 -19.49 9.83
C GLY A 164 -0.17 -18.04 9.34
N TYR A 165 0.43 -17.15 10.13
CA TYR A 165 0.57 -15.75 9.76
C TYR A 165 1.76 -15.57 8.81
N GLN A 166 1.49 -15.12 7.59
CA GLN A 166 2.52 -14.96 6.55
C GLN A 166 2.70 -13.52 6.06
N HIS A 167 1.85 -12.61 6.52
CA HIS A 167 1.84 -11.23 6.06
C HIS A 167 1.73 -10.25 7.21
N ASP A 168 2.21 -9.04 6.95
CA ASP A 168 1.87 -7.84 7.70
C ASP A 168 0.99 -6.94 6.83
N VAL A 169 0.37 -5.97 7.48
CA VAL A 169 -0.53 -5.00 6.85
C VAL A 169 0.16 -3.63 6.82
N ILE A 170 0.08 -2.93 5.70
CA ILE A 170 0.51 -1.54 5.59
C ILE A 170 -0.69 -0.69 5.15
N PHE A 171 -1.15 0.21 6.00
CA PHE A 171 -2.24 1.11 5.65
C PHE A 171 -1.73 2.34 4.92
N GLN A 172 -2.34 2.63 3.78
CA GLN A 172 -2.09 3.84 3.01
C GLN A 172 -3.21 4.86 3.23
N TYR A 173 -2.83 6.07 3.64
CA TYR A 173 -3.74 7.22 3.79
C TYR A 173 -3.22 8.44 3.04
N MET A 174 -4.14 9.24 2.52
CA MET A 174 -3.84 10.53 1.89
C MET A 174 -4.27 11.66 2.82
N LYS A 175 -3.52 12.78 2.88
CA LYS A 175 -3.99 13.92 3.67
C LYS A 175 -5.27 14.51 3.07
N THR A 176 -5.33 14.67 1.75
CA THR A 176 -6.49 15.24 1.04
C THR A 176 -6.92 14.38 -0.15
N GLU A 177 -7.78 14.92 -1.02
CA GLU A 177 -8.15 14.28 -2.30
C GLU A 177 -7.23 14.63 -3.46
N ASP A 178 -6.44 15.69 -3.31
CA ASP A 178 -5.39 16.08 -4.24
C ASP A 178 -4.07 15.54 -3.69
N TYR A 179 -3.67 14.33 -4.10
CA TYR A 179 -2.50 13.63 -3.60
C TYR A 179 -1.53 13.25 -4.72
N SER A 180 -0.25 13.18 -4.38
CA SER A 180 0.79 12.73 -5.31
C SER A 180 0.73 11.22 -5.50
N TRP A 181 0.65 10.77 -6.75
CA TRP A 181 0.65 9.35 -7.10
C TRP A 181 1.35 9.07 -8.42
N ASN A 182 2.35 8.19 -8.34
CA ASN A 182 3.14 7.70 -9.44
C ASN A 182 2.82 6.22 -9.66
N THR A 183 2.01 5.90 -10.68
CA THR A 183 1.60 4.51 -10.94
C THR A 183 2.82 3.62 -11.18
N GLN A 184 3.03 2.66 -10.28
CA GLN A 184 4.05 1.63 -10.42
C GLN A 184 3.50 0.44 -11.22
N TYR A 185 4.39 -0.29 -11.88
CA TYR A 185 4.03 -1.43 -12.71
C TYR A 185 4.93 -2.64 -12.44
N HIS A 186 4.36 -3.82 -12.59
CA HIS A 186 5.10 -5.07 -12.71
C HIS A 186 5.12 -5.54 -14.15
N ALA A 187 6.19 -6.25 -14.51
CA ALA A 187 6.21 -7.00 -15.76
C ALA A 187 4.99 -7.93 -15.84
N TYR A 188 4.47 -8.10 -17.07
CA TYR A 188 3.45 -9.10 -17.31
C TYR A 188 3.97 -10.49 -16.96
N ASP A 189 3.13 -11.31 -16.34
CA ASP A 189 3.44 -12.71 -16.15
C ASP A 189 3.59 -13.43 -17.51
N GLU A 190 4.42 -14.48 -17.53
CA GLU A 190 4.74 -15.19 -18.77
C GLU A 190 3.51 -15.78 -19.45
N GLU A 191 2.50 -16.18 -18.67
CA GLU A 191 1.26 -16.75 -19.19
C GLU A 191 0.45 -15.67 -19.94
N TYR A 192 0.34 -14.48 -19.38
CA TYR A 192 -0.31 -13.32 -19.97
C TYR A 192 0.41 -12.92 -21.25
N VAL A 193 1.74 -12.85 -21.23
CA VAL A 193 2.55 -12.58 -22.43
C VAL A 193 2.26 -13.62 -23.51
N ARG A 194 2.31 -14.91 -23.16
CA ARG A 194 2.05 -16.01 -24.10
C ARG A 194 0.64 -16.00 -24.65
N LYS A 195 -0.36 -15.61 -23.85
CA LYS A 195 -1.78 -15.60 -24.25
C LYS A 195 -2.15 -14.37 -25.08
N HIS A 196 -1.64 -13.20 -24.73
CA HIS A 196 -2.08 -11.92 -25.29
C HIS A 196 -1.13 -11.35 -26.34
N TYR A 197 0.17 -11.62 -26.26
CA TYR A 197 1.20 -11.12 -27.18
C TYR A 197 1.70 -12.24 -28.10
N ARG A 198 0.80 -12.81 -28.91
CA ARG A 198 1.05 -14.02 -29.72
C ARG A 198 1.66 -13.74 -31.09
N HIS A 199 1.69 -12.49 -31.52
CA HIS A 199 2.15 -12.13 -32.86
C HIS A 199 3.55 -11.55 -32.82
N ILE A 200 4.34 -11.86 -33.86
CA ILE A 200 5.66 -11.27 -34.10
C ILE A 200 5.57 -10.55 -35.43
N GLU A 201 5.95 -9.29 -35.45
CA GLU A 201 6.06 -8.50 -36.66
C GLU A 201 7.30 -8.93 -37.44
N PRO A 202 7.17 -9.50 -38.66
CA PRO A 202 8.31 -10.08 -39.39
C PRO A 202 9.44 -9.08 -39.68
N GLU A 203 9.09 -7.82 -39.94
CA GLU A 203 10.04 -6.78 -40.35
C GLU A 203 10.91 -6.31 -39.18
N THR A 204 10.36 -6.29 -37.97
CA THR A 204 11.02 -5.72 -36.79
C THR A 204 11.38 -6.76 -35.73
N GLY A 205 10.82 -7.97 -35.81
CA GLY A 205 10.90 -9.00 -34.79
C GLY A 205 10.13 -8.67 -33.50
N ARG A 206 9.43 -7.53 -33.44
CA ARG A 206 8.75 -7.07 -32.22
C ARG A 206 7.49 -7.88 -31.97
N ARG A 207 7.28 -8.22 -30.69
CA ARG A 207 6.11 -8.98 -30.25
C ARG A 207 4.95 -8.04 -29.96
N PHE A 208 3.74 -8.37 -30.44
CA PHE A 208 2.55 -7.56 -30.21
C PHE A 208 1.31 -8.39 -29.86
N GLY A 209 0.40 -7.76 -29.15
CA GLY A 209 -0.95 -8.24 -28.91
C GLY A 209 -1.98 -7.50 -29.78
N SER A 210 -3.11 -8.17 -30.04
CA SER A 210 -4.23 -7.59 -30.77
C SER A 210 -5.42 -7.36 -29.82
N PHE A 211 -5.79 -6.11 -29.60
CA PHE A 211 -6.77 -5.71 -28.60
C PHE A 211 -8.04 -5.17 -29.24
N ASP A 212 -9.17 -5.35 -28.56
CA ASP A 212 -10.45 -4.88 -29.05
C ASP A 212 -10.52 -3.35 -29.08
N ILE A 213 -11.09 -2.82 -30.16
CA ILE A 213 -11.30 -1.38 -30.40
C ILE A 213 -12.77 -1.08 -30.70
N THR A 214 -13.67 -2.06 -30.52
CA THR A 214 -15.11 -1.81 -30.58
C THR A 214 -15.56 -1.01 -29.36
N ALA A 215 -16.58 -0.17 -29.53
CA ALA A 215 -17.09 0.64 -28.44
C ALA A 215 -17.99 -0.18 -27.50
N PRO A 216 -17.75 -0.16 -26.18
CA PRO A 216 -18.60 -0.85 -25.22
C PRO A 216 -19.99 -0.20 -25.12
N GLY A 217 -21.04 -0.99 -25.35
CA GLY A 217 -22.44 -0.54 -25.32
C GLY A 217 -22.89 0.14 -26.61
N GLY A 218 -22.46 -0.36 -27.77
CA GLY A 218 -22.71 0.21 -29.09
C GLY A 218 -24.12 0.76 -29.32
N GLY A 219 -24.23 1.83 -30.10
CA GLY A 219 -25.50 2.49 -30.43
C GLY A 219 -26.23 3.18 -29.28
N ASP A 220 -25.74 3.09 -28.04
CA ASP A 220 -26.28 3.84 -26.90
C ASP A 220 -26.16 5.36 -27.16
N PRO A 221 -27.29 6.08 -27.31
CA PRO A 221 -27.28 7.51 -27.59
C PRO A 221 -26.54 8.32 -26.52
N LYS A 222 -26.48 7.85 -25.26
CA LYS A 222 -25.79 8.56 -24.17
C LYS A 222 -24.28 8.53 -24.33
N LYS A 223 -23.74 7.50 -24.98
CA LYS A 223 -22.29 7.30 -25.12
C LYS A 223 -21.69 7.99 -26.34
N HIS A 224 -22.52 8.42 -27.30
CA HIS A 224 -22.08 9.15 -28.49
C HIS A 224 -20.90 8.48 -29.24
N ASN A 225 -20.90 7.14 -29.27
CA ASN A 225 -19.83 6.39 -29.93
C ASN A 225 -19.87 6.64 -31.44
N PRO A 226 -18.73 6.76 -32.13
CA PRO A 226 -18.72 6.92 -33.58
C PRO A 226 -19.07 5.61 -34.30
N HIS A 227 -19.88 5.72 -35.36
CA HIS A 227 -20.29 4.59 -36.21
C HIS A 227 -19.90 4.86 -37.65
N TYR A 228 -18.99 4.05 -38.19
CA TYR A 228 -18.51 4.20 -39.56
C TYR A 228 -17.92 2.88 -40.09
N GLU A 229 -17.78 2.81 -41.40
CA GLU A 229 -17.07 1.74 -42.09
C GLU A 229 -15.56 1.97 -42.01
N PHE A 230 -14.82 0.93 -41.66
CA PHE A 230 -13.36 0.92 -41.66
C PHE A 230 -12.81 -0.48 -41.99
N LEU A 231 -11.94 -0.58 -43.01
CA LEU A 231 -11.32 -1.82 -43.51
C LEU A 231 -12.32 -2.95 -43.85
N GLY A 232 -13.46 -2.60 -44.44
CA GLY A 232 -14.54 -3.51 -44.82
C GLY A 232 -15.48 -3.86 -43.67
N VAL A 233 -15.43 -3.16 -42.54
CA VAL A 233 -16.23 -3.46 -41.34
C VAL A 233 -16.92 -2.20 -40.82
N THR A 234 -18.25 -2.24 -40.74
CA THR A 234 -19.07 -1.15 -40.16
C THR A 234 -19.49 -1.51 -38.75
N ARG A 235 -19.03 -0.73 -37.75
CA ARG A 235 -19.35 -0.94 -36.32
C ARG A 235 -19.33 0.38 -35.56
N TRP A 236 -19.73 0.30 -34.29
CA TRP A 236 -19.46 1.33 -33.29
C TRP A 236 -18.02 1.17 -32.78
N TRP A 237 -17.19 2.19 -32.99
CA TRP A 237 -15.76 2.17 -32.71
C TRP A 237 -15.42 2.99 -31.47
N ARG A 238 -14.37 2.59 -30.75
CA ARG A 238 -13.83 3.34 -29.62
C ARG A 238 -13.24 4.68 -30.04
N PHE A 239 -12.70 4.76 -31.25
CA PHE A 239 -12.02 5.94 -31.78
C PHE A 239 -12.86 6.63 -32.85
N LYS A 240 -12.78 7.97 -32.90
CA LYS A 240 -13.26 8.74 -34.06
C LYS A 240 -12.50 8.33 -35.32
N LYS A 241 -13.10 8.58 -36.48
CA LYS A 241 -12.58 8.10 -37.77
C LYS A 241 -11.16 8.61 -38.04
N GLU A 242 -10.91 9.88 -37.73
CA GLU A 242 -9.61 10.54 -37.94
C GLU A 242 -8.51 9.84 -37.11
N ARG A 243 -8.77 9.60 -35.82
CA ARG A 243 -7.81 8.89 -34.95
C ARG A 243 -7.61 7.43 -35.38
N MET A 244 -8.64 6.78 -35.91
CA MET A 244 -8.53 5.41 -36.43
C MET A 244 -7.63 5.36 -37.68
N GLU A 245 -7.76 6.34 -38.57
CA GLU A 245 -6.91 6.48 -39.76
C GLU A 245 -5.45 6.81 -39.39
N GLU A 246 -5.22 7.66 -38.39
CA GLU A 246 -3.89 7.92 -37.84
C GLU A 246 -3.25 6.64 -37.30
N LEU A 247 -3.95 5.89 -36.44
CA LEU A 247 -3.45 4.61 -35.91
C LEU A 247 -3.16 3.60 -37.02
N TYR A 248 -3.94 3.61 -38.10
CA TYR A 248 -3.69 2.77 -39.26
C TYR A 248 -2.42 3.19 -40.00
N GLY A 249 -2.24 4.49 -40.25
CA GLY A 249 -1.03 5.04 -40.86
C GLY A 249 0.24 4.80 -40.02
N GLU A 250 0.11 4.80 -38.68
CA GLU A 250 1.17 4.46 -37.73
C GLU A 250 1.45 2.93 -37.65
N GLY A 251 0.70 2.08 -38.37
CA GLY A 251 0.84 0.62 -38.30
C GLY A 251 0.33 0.01 -36.98
N ARG A 252 -0.46 0.77 -36.21
CA ARG A 252 -1.05 0.38 -34.90
C ARG A 252 -2.38 -0.35 -35.02
N ILE A 253 -2.83 -0.66 -36.23
CA ILE A 253 -4.03 -1.46 -36.48
C ILE A 253 -3.63 -2.78 -37.13
N PHE A 254 -4.20 -3.87 -36.61
CA PHE A 254 -4.01 -5.22 -37.11
C PHE A 254 -5.35 -5.79 -37.58
N GLN A 255 -5.41 -6.22 -38.84
CA GLN A 255 -6.53 -6.96 -39.40
C GLN A 255 -6.03 -8.33 -39.85
N SER A 256 -6.53 -9.41 -39.25
CA SER A 256 -6.00 -10.76 -39.51
C SER A 256 -6.26 -11.28 -40.93
N LYS A 257 -7.36 -10.83 -41.54
CA LYS A 257 -7.72 -11.06 -42.94
C LYS A 257 -8.69 -9.97 -43.40
N PRO A 258 -8.76 -9.64 -44.70
CA PRO A 258 -9.70 -8.65 -45.21
C PRO A 258 -11.13 -8.90 -44.71
N GLY A 259 -11.79 -7.85 -44.20
CA GLY A 259 -13.15 -7.92 -43.64
C GLY A 259 -13.26 -8.53 -42.24
N ALA A 260 -12.17 -9.01 -41.63
CA ALA A 260 -12.16 -9.31 -40.20
C ALA A 260 -12.20 -8.02 -39.38
N VAL A 261 -12.76 -8.06 -38.18
CA VAL A 261 -12.81 -6.88 -37.29
C VAL A 261 -11.37 -6.42 -36.99
N PRO A 262 -10.98 -5.19 -37.39
CA PRO A 262 -9.68 -4.63 -37.05
C PRO A 262 -9.51 -4.51 -35.54
N ARG A 263 -8.27 -4.70 -35.07
CA ARG A 263 -7.89 -4.67 -33.66
C ARG A 263 -6.69 -3.74 -33.48
N GLN A 264 -6.52 -3.18 -32.29
CA GLN A 264 -5.33 -2.39 -31.99
C GLN A 264 -4.12 -3.30 -31.80
N LYS A 265 -3.05 -3.01 -32.53
CA LYS A 265 -1.72 -3.56 -32.32
C LYS A 265 -1.06 -2.80 -31.17
N ARG A 266 -0.67 -3.50 -30.11
CA ARG A 266 0.15 -2.94 -29.00
C ARG A 266 1.39 -3.80 -28.83
N TYR A 267 2.58 -3.21 -28.94
CA TYR A 267 3.82 -3.96 -28.79
C TYR A 267 4.16 -4.15 -27.32
N LEU A 268 4.68 -5.33 -26.99
CA LEU A 268 4.98 -5.73 -25.62
C LEU A 268 6.04 -4.82 -24.97
N ASP A 269 7.07 -4.46 -25.73
CA ASP A 269 8.20 -3.61 -25.32
C ASP A 269 7.81 -2.15 -25.05
N GLU A 270 6.64 -1.71 -25.52
CA GLU A 270 6.10 -0.37 -25.24
C GLU A 270 5.16 -0.36 -24.02
N MET A 271 4.79 -1.53 -23.49
CA MET A 271 3.82 -1.59 -22.40
C MET A 271 4.53 -1.55 -21.04
N PRO A 272 4.07 -0.69 -20.12
CA PRO A 272 4.69 -0.57 -18.80
C PRO A 272 4.46 -1.82 -17.94
N GLY A 273 3.50 -2.67 -18.31
CA GLY A 273 3.15 -3.89 -17.61
C GLY A 273 1.77 -3.82 -16.94
N THR A 274 1.61 -4.56 -15.84
CA THR A 274 0.40 -4.54 -15.01
C THR A 274 0.59 -3.52 -13.90
N PRO A 275 -0.33 -2.54 -13.71
CA PRO A 275 -0.28 -1.64 -12.56
C PRO A 275 -0.17 -2.43 -11.26
N LEU A 276 0.68 -1.96 -10.35
CA LEU A 276 0.87 -2.52 -9.02
C LEU A 276 -0.48 -2.59 -8.28
N GLN A 277 -0.74 -3.72 -7.63
CA GLN A 277 -1.92 -3.94 -6.77
C GLN A 277 -1.51 -3.94 -5.29
N ASP A 278 -2.45 -4.19 -4.39
CA ASP A 278 -2.30 -4.13 -2.93
C ASP A 278 -1.72 -5.41 -2.30
N ILE A 279 -1.58 -6.51 -3.05
CA ILE A 279 -0.93 -7.74 -2.56
C ILE A 279 0.53 -7.80 -3.04
N TRP A 280 1.47 -7.60 -2.12
CA TRP A 280 2.92 -7.61 -2.39
C TRP A 280 3.54 -8.92 -1.91
N ASN A 281 3.73 -9.85 -2.84
CA ASN A 281 4.31 -11.17 -2.57
C ASN A 281 5.67 -11.39 -3.25
N ASP A 282 6.18 -10.37 -3.93
CA ASP A 282 7.43 -10.37 -4.71
C ASP A 282 8.61 -9.70 -3.97
N ILE A 283 8.32 -8.96 -2.90
CA ILE A 283 9.34 -8.41 -1.99
C ILE A 283 9.56 -9.40 -0.85
N ALA A 284 10.70 -10.10 -0.88
CA ALA A 284 11.06 -11.04 0.18
C ALA A 284 11.47 -10.31 1.48
N PRO A 285 11.22 -10.90 2.66
CA PRO A 285 11.80 -10.41 3.91
C PRO A 285 13.33 -10.52 3.92
N LEU A 286 13.96 -9.75 4.80
CA LEU A 286 15.41 -9.78 4.95
C LEU A 286 15.91 -11.11 5.52
N SER A 287 16.69 -11.83 4.72
CA SER A 287 17.35 -13.05 5.17
C SER A 287 18.50 -12.75 6.14
N GLY A 288 18.93 -13.74 6.93
CA GLY A 288 20.10 -13.64 7.80
C GLY A 288 21.41 -13.30 7.07
N GLN A 289 21.47 -13.61 5.78
CA GLN A 289 22.67 -13.44 4.94
C GLN A 289 22.56 -12.25 3.98
N ALA A 290 21.49 -11.46 4.07
CA ALA A 290 21.27 -10.33 3.18
C ALA A 290 22.38 -9.28 3.38
N LYS A 291 22.95 -8.79 2.27
CA LYS A 291 24.05 -7.80 2.29
C LYS A 291 23.64 -6.47 2.92
N GLU A 292 22.37 -6.10 2.80
CA GLU A 292 21.82 -4.86 3.36
C GLU A 292 21.49 -4.95 4.86
N ARG A 293 21.63 -6.13 5.48
CA ARG A 293 21.29 -6.35 6.89
C ARG A 293 22.31 -5.66 7.80
N LEU A 294 21.83 -4.78 8.68
CA LEU A 294 22.63 -4.01 9.63
C LEU A 294 22.68 -4.63 11.04
N GLY A 295 21.94 -5.72 11.26
CA GLY A 295 21.86 -6.40 12.56
C GLY A 295 20.61 -6.07 13.38
N TYR A 296 19.77 -5.14 12.91
CA TYR A 296 18.47 -4.87 13.53
C TYR A 296 17.50 -6.05 13.30
N PRO A 297 16.84 -6.57 14.35
CA PRO A 297 15.99 -7.77 14.23
C PRO A 297 14.80 -7.61 13.28
N THR A 298 14.24 -6.40 13.21
CA THR A 298 12.97 -6.10 12.53
C THR A 298 13.14 -5.29 11.25
N GLN A 299 14.39 -5.20 10.77
CA GLN A 299 14.75 -4.39 9.62
C GLN A 299 13.87 -4.71 8.41
N LYS A 300 13.41 -3.66 7.72
CA LYS A 300 12.64 -3.78 6.49
C LYS A 300 13.56 -3.80 5.26
N PRO A 301 13.22 -4.55 4.20
CA PRO A 301 14.02 -4.58 2.98
C PRO A 301 14.00 -3.21 2.27
N VAL A 302 15.11 -2.77 1.70
CA VAL A 302 15.18 -1.53 0.93
C VAL A 302 14.16 -1.54 -0.21
N ALA A 303 13.96 -2.68 -0.89
CA ALA A 303 12.98 -2.81 -1.97
C ALA A 303 11.53 -2.50 -1.55
N LEU A 304 11.17 -2.70 -0.27
CA LEU A 304 9.85 -2.33 0.25
C LEU A 304 9.69 -0.81 0.29
N LEU A 305 10.70 -0.13 0.84
CA LEU A 305 10.71 1.32 0.97
C LEU A 305 10.84 1.99 -0.41
N GLU A 306 11.69 1.48 -1.30
CA GLU A 306 11.81 1.99 -2.67
C GLU A 306 10.49 1.99 -3.42
N ARG A 307 9.67 0.93 -3.25
CA ARG A 307 8.34 0.86 -3.87
C ARG A 307 7.39 1.93 -3.34
N ILE A 308 7.39 2.14 -2.02
CA ILE A 308 6.55 3.17 -1.37
C ILE A 308 6.99 4.56 -1.82
N LEU A 309 8.30 4.84 -1.77
CA LEU A 309 8.90 6.10 -2.22
C LEU A 309 8.55 6.38 -3.68
N ALA A 310 8.76 5.41 -4.57
CA ALA A 310 8.50 5.58 -6.00
C ALA A 310 7.02 5.84 -6.29
N ALA A 311 6.11 5.27 -5.51
CA ALA A 311 4.66 5.43 -5.70
C ALA A 311 4.12 6.78 -5.20
N SER A 312 4.72 7.34 -4.14
CA SER A 312 4.11 8.43 -3.37
C SER A 312 5.04 9.61 -3.08
N SER A 313 6.19 9.69 -3.74
CA SER A 313 7.10 10.85 -3.67
C SER A 313 7.81 11.12 -4.99
N ASN A 314 8.42 12.29 -5.10
CA ASN A 314 9.19 12.78 -6.24
C ASN A 314 10.59 13.25 -5.79
N PRO A 315 11.56 13.38 -6.71
CA PRO A 315 12.85 13.97 -6.39
C PRO A 315 12.72 15.38 -5.80
N GLY A 316 13.26 15.56 -4.58
CA GLY A 316 13.19 16.82 -3.82
C GLY A 316 12.13 16.84 -2.72
N ASP A 317 11.26 15.83 -2.66
CA ASP A 317 10.27 15.67 -1.60
C ASP A 317 10.91 15.34 -0.25
N VAL A 318 10.26 15.77 0.83
CA VAL A 318 10.66 15.46 2.20
C VAL A 318 9.95 14.19 2.67
N VAL A 319 10.73 13.18 3.02
CA VAL A 319 10.25 11.91 3.58
C VAL A 319 10.58 11.86 5.06
N LEU A 320 9.61 11.46 5.88
CA LEU A 320 9.75 11.34 7.33
C LEU A 320 9.51 9.89 7.78
N ASP A 321 10.46 9.34 8.51
CA ASP A 321 10.30 8.17 9.37
C ASP A 321 10.66 8.58 10.81
N PRO A 322 9.68 8.66 11.73
CA PRO A 322 9.89 9.08 13.10
C PRO A 322 10.15 7.91 14.08
N PHE A 323 10.31 6.66 13.63
CA PHE A 323 10.47 5.47 14.49
C PHE A 323 11.82 4.75 14.36
#